data_AF-A0A4R7UZ09-F1
#
_entry.id   AF-A0A4R7UZ09-F1
#
_cell.length_a   1.000
_cell.length_b   1.000
_cell.length_c   1.000
_cell.angle_alpha   90.00
_cell.angle_beta   90.00
_cell.angle_gamma   90.00
#
_symmetry.space_group_name_H-M   'P 1'
#
loop_
_entity.id
_entity.type
_entity.pdbx_description
1 polymer ?
#
loop_
_entity_poly.entity_id
_entity_poly.type
_entity_poly.pdbx_seq_one_letter_code
_entity_poly.pdbx_strand_id
1 'polypeptide(L)' 'MLSCDPPVLLEYTWDTEVLRWELSDAEGGTRLVFTNIVDDESTAAAVDPGWDVGLKRLADALDL' A
#
# COMPACT_ATOMS: atom_id res chain seq x y z
N MET A 1 1.83 11.82 -11.46
CA MET A 1 1.47 11.66 -10.04
C MET A 1 -0.03 11.81 -9.96
N LEU A 2 -0.75 10.78 -9.51
CA LEU A 2 -2.21 10.77 -9.55
C LEU A 2 -2.79 11.52 -8.33
N SER A 3 -2.22 11.35 -7.12
CA SER A 3 -2.58 12.17 -5.95
C SER A 3 -1.49 12.16 -4.85
N CYS A 4 -1.35 13.26 -4.11
CA CYS A 4 -0.51 13.35 -2.91
C CYS A 4 -1.13 14.38 -1.97
N ASP A 5 -1.69 13.91 -0.85
CA ASP A 5 -2.32 14.73 0.18
C ASP A 5 -1.76 14.34 1.56
N PRO A 6 -0.64 14.95 1.99
CA PRO A 6 -0.02 14.60 3.25
C PRO A 6 -0.87 15.02 4.46
N PRO A 7 -0.97 14.17 5.52
CA PRO A 7 -0.34 12.86 5.67
C PRO A 7 -1.22 11.68 5.24
N VAL A 8 -2.37 11.92 4.62
CA VAL A 8 -3.46 10.93 4.52
C VAL A 8 -3.46 10.07 3.26
N LEU A 9 -2.88 10.55 2.15
CA LEU A 9 -2.94 9.87 0.86
C LEU A 9 -1.66 10.04 0.03
N LEU A 10 -1.20 8.93 -0.53
CA LEU A 10 -0.23 8.90 -1.63
C LEU A 10 -0.71 7.94 -2.71
N GLU A 11 -0.77 8.40 -3.96
CA GLU A 11 -1.15 7.59 -5.11
C GLU A 11 -0.23 7.87 -6.31
N TYR A 12 0.39 6.81 -6.82
CA TYR A 12 1.32 6.90 -7.94
C TYR A 12 1.31 5.65 -8.80
N THR A 13 1.75 5.83 -10.04
CA THR A 13 1.95 4.74 -10.99
C THR A 13 3.33 4.10 -10.75
N TRP A 14 3.38 2.78 -10.68
CA TRP A 14 4.60 1.98 -10.71
C TRP A 14 4.54 1.03 -11.91
N ASP A 15 5.33 1.31 -12.94
CA ASP A 15 5.21 0.67 -14.24
C ASP A 15 3.80 0.85 -14.85
N THR A 16 3.02 -0.21 -15.02
CA THR A 16 1.62 -0.15 -15.47
C THR A 16 0.61 -0.15 -14.31
N GLU A 17 1.07 -0.38 -13.09
CA GLU A 17 0.22 -0.52 -11.91
C GLU A 17 -0.02 0.83 -11.22
N VAL A 18 -1.14 0.94 -10.50
CA VAL A 18 -1.38 2.07 -9.59
C VAL A 18 -1.31 1.58 -8.15
N LEU A 19 -0.47 2.25 -7.36
CA LEU A 19 -0.34 2.03 -5.94
C LEU A 19 -1.01 3.17 -5.18
N ARG A 20 -1.90 2.81 -4.25
CA ARG A 20 -2.62 3.74 -3.40
C ARG A 20 -2.39 3.39 -1.93
N TRP A 21 -1.99 4.41 -1.17
CA TRP A 21 -1.65 4.33 0.25
C TRP A 21 -2.55 5.30 1.01
N GLU A 22 -3.44 4.78 1.84
CA GLU A 22 -4.38 5.57 2.63
C GLU A 22 -4.10 5.39 4.11
N LEU A 23 -3.86 6.50 4.80
CA LEU A 23 -3.61 6.54 6.24
C LEU A 23 -4.80 7.16 6.96
N SER A 24 -5.20 6.52 8.06
CA SER A 24 -6.20 7.05 8.97
C SER A 24 -5.81 6.76 10.42
N ASP A 25 -6.28 7.59 11.34
CA ASP A 25 -6.14 7.34 12.77
C ASP A 25 -6.78 6.00 13.17
N ALA A 26 -6.14 5.29 14.09
CA ALA A 26 -6.65 4.08 14.72
C ALA A 26 -6.35 4.11 16.22
N GLU A 27 -7.10 3.35 17.02
CA GLU A 27 -6.82 3.27 18.45
C GLU A 27 -5.42 2.71 18.70
N GLY A 28 -4.56 3.52 19.33
CA GLY A 28 -3.17 3.15 19.62
C GLY A 28 -2.21 3.21 18.44
N GLY A 29 -2.59 3.76 17.28
CA GLY A 29 -1.68 3.86 16.13
C GLY A 29 -2.30 4.45 14.87
N THR A 30 -1.77 4.02 13.72
CA THR A 30 -2.24 4.42 12.38
C THR A 30 -2.68 3.19 11.63
N ARG A 31 -3.82 3.27 10.94
CA ARG A 31 -4.25 2.26 9.98
C ARG A 31 -3.76 2.65 8.60
N LEU A 32 -3.04 1.73 7.95
CA LEU A 32 -2.72 1.80 6.53
C LEU A 32 -3.68 0.88 5.76
N VAL A 33 -4.31 1.42 4.71
CA VAL A 33 -4.96 0.65 3.65
C VAL A 33 -4.11 0.79 2.39
N PHE A 34 -3.57 -0.32 1.92
CA PHE A 34 -2.81 -0.39 0.67
C PHE A 34 -3.67 -1.05 -0.42
N THR A 35 -3.73 -0.42 -1.60
CA THR A 35 -4.40 -0.98 -2.78
C THR A 35 -3.42 -0.97 -3.95
N ASN A 36 -3.25 -2.12 -4.59
CA ASN A 36 -2.50 -2.28 -5.83
C ASN A 36 -3.49 -2.59 -6.95
N ILE A 37 -3.66 -1.64 -7.89
CA ILE A 37 -4.51 -1.80 -9.06
C ILE A 37 -3.64 -2.33 -10.19
N VAL A 38 -4.03 -3.47 -10.74
CA VAL A 38 -3.33 -4.20 -11.81
C VAL A 38 -4.32 -4.53 -12.93
N ASP A 39 -3.80 -4.78 -14.12
CA ASP A 39 -4.63 -4.98 -15.33
C ASP A 39 -5.32 -6.34 -15.38
N ASP A 40 -4.77 -7.35 -14.69
CA ASP A 40 -5.26 -8.72 -14.76
C ASP A 40 -5.01 -9.55 -13.48
N GLU A 41 -5.77 -10.64 -13.34
CA GLU A 41 -5.73 -11.52 -12.18
C GLU A 41 -4.41 -12.30 -12.04
N SER A 42 -3.72 -12.59 -13.15
CA SER A 42 -2.43 -13.30 -13.09
C SER A 42 -1.33 -12.41 -12.51
N THR A 43 -1.33 -11.13 -12.87
CA THR A 43 -0.48 -10.12 -12.24
C THR A 43 -0.81 -9.98 -10.77
N ALA A 44 -2.10 -9.89 -10.41
CA ALA A 44 -2.53 -9.81 -9.00
C ALA A 44 -2.00 -10.98 -8.17
N ALA A 45 -2.14 -12.21 -8.67
CA ALA A 45 -1.63 -13.40 -8.00
C ALA A 45 -0.11 -13.45 -7.89
N ALA A 46 0.61 -12.87 -8.86
CA ALA A 46 2.08 -12.82 -8.85
C ALA A 46 2.63 -11.84 -7.80
N VAL A 47 1.99 -10.68 -7.63
CA VAL A 47 2.48 -9.61 -6.73
C VAL A 47 1.99 -9.76 -5.30
N ASP A 48 0.85 -10.41 -5.07
CA ASP A 48 0.20 -10.55 -3.75
C ASP A 48 1.16 -11.05 -2.64
N PRO A 49 1.93 -12.14 -2.81
CA PRO A 49 2.82 -12.61 -1.75
C PRO A 49 3.96 -11.62 -1.44
N GLY A 50 4.41 -10.87 -2.44
CA GLY A 50 5.45 -9.86 -2.28
C GLY A 50 4.97 -8.69 -1.43
N TRP A 51 3.77 -8.19 -1.72
CA TRP A 51 3.15 -7.12 -0.92
C TRP A 51 2.80 -7.57 0.48
N ASP A 52 2.25 -8.77 0.64
CA ASP A 52 1.90 -9.32 1.95
C ASP A 52 3.13 -9.38 2.88
N VAL A 53 4.25 -9.93 2.40
CA VAL A 53 5.50 -9.99 3.16
C VAL A 53 6.08 -8.60 3.41
N GLY A 54 6.05 -7.72 2.41
CA GLY A 54 6.57 -6.35 2.53
C GLY A 54 5.83 -5.53 3.58
N LEU A 55 4.50 -5.57 3.58
CA LEU A 55 3.65 -4.84 4.52
C LEU A 55 3.77 -5.38 5.95
N LYS A 56 3.91 -6.71 6.12
CA LYS A 56 4.20 -7.30 7.43
C LYS A 56 5.53 -6.80 8.00
N ARG A 57 6.59 -6.79 7.18
CA ARG A 57 7.90 -6.28 7.61
C ARG A 57 7.89 -4.79 7.92
N LEU A 58 7.09 -4.01 7.20
CA LEU A 58 6.90 -2.59 7.49
C LEU A 58 6.27 -2.41 8.87
N ALA A 59 5.21 -3.17 9.18
CA ALA A 59 4.59 -3.13 10.50
C ALA A 59 5.60 -3.50 11.61
N ASP A 60 6.31 -4.61 11.45
CA ASP A 60 7.33 -5.05 12.42
C ASP A 60 8.41 -3.98 12.68
N ALA A 61 8.80 -3.23 11.66
CA ALA A 61 9.81 -2.18 11.77
C ALA A 61 9.30 -0.89 12.46
N LEU A 62 8.00 -0.65 12.44
CA LEU A 62 7.35 0.51 13.06
C LEU A 62 6.93 0.26 14.51
N ASP A 63 6.79 -1.01 14.91
CA ASP A 63 6.45 -1.44 16.27
C ASP A 63 7.68 -1.60 17.20
N LEU A 64 8.86 -1.18 16.75
CA LEU A 64 10.10 -1.13 17.54
C LEU A 64 10.17 0.11 18.45
#